data_AF-A0A358M5F5-F1
#
_entry.id   AF-A0A358M5F5-F1
#
_cell.length_a   1.000
_cell.length_b   1.000
_cell.length_c   1.000
_cell.angle_alpha   90.00
_cell.angle_beta   90.00
_cell.angle_gamma   90.00
#
_symmetry.space_group_name_H-M   'P 1'
#
loop_
_entity.id
_entity.type
_entity.pdbx_description
1 polymer ?
#
loop_
_entity_poly.entity_id
_entity_poly.type
_entity_poly.pdbx_seq_one_letter_code
_entity_poly.pdbx_strand_id
1 'polypeptide(L)'
;GAKAVMTVDRHERLCAERNHSATHLLQKALRIVLGEHVHQAGSSVTADRLRFDFNHMQAMTKQELRTVEDIVNDAIYNDYPVTTQVLPLEEAKKLGATALFGEKYGDLVRVVKMGDFSLEFCGGTHVKNTSAVGMFKILHESAVAAGVRRIEAVTGAGARAVYTGEESILTDVAELFKANYSDVVNKVSNLYTQYKSAVRELEQLKRENAVADLDALLAAAEEINGVKVVTGRFDALDPNGLRDLADSLRDKMDVGVVILASSFGGKAAITAMATKPAVAKGIHCGNIVKKAAAICGGGGGGRPDMAQAGGKQPEKIDEMLTKAKEFLF
;
A
#
# COMPACT_ATOMS: atom_id res chain seq x y z
N GLY A 1 -2.21 -45.84 -43.36
CA GLY A 1 -1.96 -44.86 -42.28
C GLY A 1 -1.07 -45.48 -41.22
N ALA A 2 -0.17 -44.70 -40.62
CA ALA A 2 0.69 -45.17 -39.53
C ALA A 2 -0.12 -45.39 -38.25
N LYS A 3 0.26 -46.40 -37.44
CA LYS A 3 -0.31 -46.61 -36.10
C LYS A 3 0.35 -45.63 -35.12
N ALA A 4 -0.43 -45.04 -34.23
CA ALA A 4 0.06 -44.16 -33.16
C ALA A 4 -0.48 -44.63 -31.81
N VAL A 5 0.30 -44.39 -30.74
CA VAL A 5 -0.11 -44.54 -29.34
C VAL A 5 -0.17 -43.16 -28.73
N MET A 6 -1.31 -42.79 -28.15
CA MET A 6 -1.51 -41.52 -27.46
C MET A 6 -1.59 -41.78 -25.96
N THR A 7 -0.77 -41.06 -25.18
CA THR A 7 -0.71 -41.18 -23.72
C THR A 7 -1.06 -39.84 -23.10
N VAL A 8 -1.83 -39.86 -22.01
CA VAL A 8 -2.21 -38.67 -21.23
C VAL A 8 -1.34 -38.61 -19.98
N ASP A 9 -0.82 -37.42 -19.66
CA ASP A 9 -0.16 -37.18 -18.38
C ASP A 9 -1.19 -37.35 -17.24
N ARG A 10 -0.92 -38.33 -16.37
CA ARG A 10 -1.84 -38.68 -15.27
C ARG A 10 -1.86 -37.63 -14.18
N HIS A 11 -0.74 -36.98 -13.91
CA HIS A 11 -0.65 -35.96 -12.88
C HIS A 11 -1.39 -34.70 -13.31
N GLU A 12 -1.14 -34.19 -14.52
CA GLU A 12 -1.86 -33.04 -15.07
C GLU A 12 -3.37 -33.31 -15.16
N ARG A 13 -3.76 -34.51 -15.61
CA ARG A 13 -5.16 -34.92 -15.64
C ARG A 13 -5.79 -34.83 -14.26
N LEU A 14 -5.14 -35.39 -13.24
CA LEU A 14 -5.68 -35.39 -11.89
C LEU A 14 -5.81 -33.96 -11.34
N CYS A 15 -4.82 -33.11 -11.56
CA CYS A 15 -4.89 -31.71 -11.13
C CYS A 15 -6.02 -30.94 -11.83
N ALA A 16 -6.21 -31.15 -13.13
CA ALA A 16 -7.35 -30.58 -13.85
C ALA A 16 -8.70 -31.13 -13.35
N GLU A 17 -8.80 -32.43 -13.06
CA GLU A 17 -9.99 -33.07 -12.48
C GLU A 17 -10.34 -32.49 -11.11
N ARG A 18 -9.34 -32.21 -10.25
CA ARG A 18 -9.53 -31.56 -8.95
C ARG A 18 -10.09 -30.15 -9.10
N ASN A 19 -9.45 -29.33 -9.93
CA ASN A 19 -9.88 -27.97 -10.21
C ASN A 19 -11.28 -27.94 -10.85
N HIS A 20 -11.58 -28.91 -11.73
CA HIS A 20 -12.90 -28.99 -12.34
C HIS A 20 -13.96 -29.35 -11.30
N SER A 21 -13.72 -30.37 -10.48
CA SER A 21 -14.67 -30.74 -9.45
C SER A 21 -14.90 -29.62 -8.43
N ALA A 22 -13.84 -28.94 -8.02
CA ALA A 22 -13.96 -27.77 -7.15
C ALA A 22 -14.76 -26.62 -7.77
N THR A 23 -14.77 -26.49 -9.10
CA THR A 23 -15.58 -25.47 -9.79
C THR A 23 -17.08 -25.69 -9.58
N HIS A 24 -17.55 -26.95 -9.61
CA HIS A 24 -18.95 -27.28 -9.30
C HIS A 24 -19.30 -27.01 -7.84
N LEU A 25 -18.38 -27.35 -6.92
CA LEU A 25 -18.58 -27.06 -5.50
C LEU A 25 -18.65 -25.54 -5.26
N LEU A 26 -17.75 -24.78 -5.90
CA LEU A 26 -17.71 -23.32 -5.85
C LEU A 26 -19.00 -22.69 -6.37
N GLN A 27 -19.52 -23.16 -7.51
CA GLN A 27 -20.78 -22.66 -8.07
C GLN A 27 -21.94 -22.85 -7.09
N LYS A 28 -22.05 -24.03 -6.48
CA LYS A 28 -23.07 -24.30 -5.46
C LYS A 28 -22.89 -23.42 -4.22
N ALA A 29 -21.67 -23.29 -3.72
CA ALA A 29 -21.34 -22.46 -2.56
C ALA A 29 -21.68 -20.98 -2.79
N LEU A 30 -21.38 -20.45 -3.98
CA LEU A 30 -21.74 -19.08 -4.35
C LEU A 30 -23.25 -18.86 -4.35
N ARG A 31 -24.04 -19.82 -4.87
CA ARG A 31 -25.52 -19.73 -4.81
C ARG A 31 -26.07 -19.80 -3.39
N ILE A 32 -25.44 -20.60 -2.51
CA ILE A 32 -25.82 -20.66 -1.09
C ILE A 32 -25.58 -19.32 -0.39
N VAL A 33 -24.41 -18.69 -0.63
CA VAL A 33 -24.01 -17.46 0.08
C VAL A 33 -24.64 -16.22 -0.51
N LEU A 34 -24.60 -16.07 -1.84
CA LEU A 34 -25.03 -14.85 -2.52
C LEU A 34 -26.48 -14.91 -2.98
N GLY A 35 -27.01 -16.11 -3.24
CA GLY A 35 -28.38 -16.33 -3.71
C GLY A 35 -28.48 -16.94 -5.11
N GLU A 36 -29.71 -17.30 -5.48
CA GLU A 36 -30.04 -18.06 -6.68
C GLU A 36 -29.83 -17.29 -8.01
N HIS A 37 -29.66 -15.97 -7.97
CA HIS A 37 -29.34 -15.17 -9.15
C HIS A 37 -27.95 -15.43 -9.68
N VAL A 38 -27.07 -16.09 -8.91
CA VAL A 38 -25.72 -16.44 -9.35
C VAL A 38 -25.76 -17.58 -10.38
N HIS A 39 -25.25 -17.27 -11.55
CA HIS A 39 -25.13 -18.09 -12.74
C HIS A 39 -23.73 -17.93 -13.32
N GLN A 40 -23.19 -19.01 -13.85
CA GLN A 40 -21.90 -18.99 -14.54
C GLN A 40 -21.97 -18.10 -15.78
N ALA A 41 -21.03 -17.16 -15.89
CA ALA A 41 -20.77 -16.30 -17.04
C ALA A 41 -19.53 -16.75 -17.83
N GLY A 42 -18.71 -17.64 -17.26
CA GLY A 42 -17.51 -18.17 -17.89
C GLY A 42 -16.73 -19.08 -16.95
N SER A 43 -15.97 -20.02 -17.48
CA SER A 43 -15.11 -20.89 -16.68
C SER A 43 -13.87 -21.30 -17.45
N SER A 44 -12.76 -21.46 -16.75
CA SER A 44 -11.51 -22.02 -17.29
C SER A 44 -10.85 -22.88 -16.23
N VAL A 45 -10.58 -24.13 -16.57
CA VAL A 45 -9.95 -25.10 -15.68
C VAL A 45 -8.67 -25.60 -16.32
N THR A 46 -7.58 -25.51 -15.57
CA THR A 46 -6.25 -26.01 -15.96
C THR A 46 -5.70 -26.92 -14.86
N ALA A 47 -4.54 -27.54 -15.08
CA ALA A 47 -3.87 -28.28 -14.02
C ALA A 47 -3.47 -27.37 -12.85
N ASP A 48 -3.10 -26.12 -13.13
CA ASP A 48 -2.54 -25.21 -12.12
C ASP A 48 -3.61 -24.48 -11.31
N ARG A 49 -4.71 -24.07 -11.95
CA ARG A 49 -5.77 -23.27 -11.33
C ARG A 49 -7.14 -23.44 -12.00
N LEU A 50 -8.17 -22.95 -11.32
CA LEU A 50 -9.48 -22.66 -11.89
C LEU A 50 -9.80 -21.17 -11.85
N ARG A 51 -10.65 -20.77 -12.79
CA ARG A 51 -11.23 -19.44 -12.92
C ARG A 51 -12.72 -19.59 -13.16
N PHE A 52 -13.52 -18.93 -12.33
CA PHE A 52 -14.97 -18.99 -12.41
C PHE A 52 -15.55 -17.58 -12.45
N ASP A 53 -16.24 -17.28 -13.56
CA ASP A 53 -16.88 -16.00 -13.80
C ASP A 53 -18.39 -16.17 -13.54
N PHE A 54 -19.00 -15.25 -12.80
CA PHE A 54 -20.41 -15.32 -12.42
C PHE A 54 -21.06 -13.95 -12.40
N ASN A 55 -22.37 -13.89 -12.61
CA ASN A 55 -23.12 -12.65 -12.55
C ASN A 55 -23.35 -12.22 -11.09
N HIS A 56 -22.83 -11.04 -10.74
CA HIS A 56 -23.06 -10.42 -9.45
C HIS A 56 -22.67 -8.94 -9.53
N MET A 57 -23.52 -8.05 -8.99
CA MET A 57 -23.36 -6.61 -9.18
C MET A 57 -22.30 -5.97 -8.27
N GLN A 58 -22.05 -6.55 -7.10
CA GLN A 58 -21.27 -5.90 -6.04
C GLN A 58 -19.98 -6.64 -5.72
N ALA A 59 -19.06 -5.91 -5.09
CA ALA A 59 -17.89 -6.51 -4.48
C ALA A 59 -18.32 -7.53 -3.42
N MET A 60 -17.81 -8.77 -3.45
CA MET A 60 -17.98 -9.71 -2.37
C MET A 60 -17.17 -9.19 -1.19
N THR A 61 -17.79 -9.21 -0.02
CA THR A 61 -17.12 -8.90 1.23
C THR A 61 -16.10 -9.99 1.57
N LYS A 62 -15.10 -9.63 2.38
CA LYS A 62 -14.13 -10.61 2.90
C LYS A 62 -14.80 -11.76 3.66
N GLN A 63 -15.94 -11.50 4.31
CA GLN A 63 -16.68 -12.51 5.04
C GLN A 63 -17.39 -13.48 4.09
N GLU A 64 -18.05 -12.99 3.04
CA GLU A 64 -18.67 -13.84 2.03
C GLU A 64 -17.65 -14.72 1.31
N LEU A 65 -16.48 -14.17 0.95
CA LEU A 65 -15.39 -14.96 0.35
C LEU A 65 -14.92 -16.09 1.27
N ARG A 66 -14.74 -15.81 2.56
CA ARG A 66 -14.38 -16.83 3.56
C ARG A 66 -15.46 -17.90 3.66
N THR A 67 -16.72 -17.50 3.81
CA THR A 67 -17.83 -18.44 3.92
C THR A 67 -17.99 -19.32 2.67
N VAL A 68 -17.76 -18.77 1.47
CA VAL A 68 -17.72 -19.58 0.23
C VAL A 68 -16.56 -20.59 0.26
N GLU A 69 -15.35 -20.14 0.62
CA GLU A 69 -14.18 -21.03 0.75
C GLU A 69 -14.42 -22.15 1.78
N ASP A 70 -15.03 -21.83 2.92
CA ASP A 70 -15.39 -22.79 3.99
C ASP A 70 -16.40 -23.83 3.47
N ILE A 71 -17.49 -23.40 2.84
CA ILE A 71 -18.51 -24.32 2.30
C ILE A 71 -17.92 -25.27 1.25
N VAL A 72 -17.02 -24.78 0.40
CA VAL A 72 -16.35 -25.64 -0.59
C VAL A 72 -15.48 -26.69 0.09
N ASN A 73 -14.67 -26.28 1.09
CA ASN A 73 -13.84 -27.22 1.84
C ASN A 73 -14.67 -28.20 2.67
N ASP A 74 -15.79 -27.79 3.26
CA ASP A 74 -16.73 -28.68 3.94
C ASP A 74 -17.32 -29.73 2.97
N ALA A 75 -17.70 -29.33 1.75
CA ALA A 75 -18.17 -30.26 0.73
C ALA A 75 -17.09 -31.24 0.25
N ILE A 76 -15.82 -30.85 0.30
CA ILE A 76 -14.68 -31.74 0.08
C ILE A 76 -14.55 -32.72 1.25
N TYR A 77 -14.60 -32.24 2.50
CA TYR A 77 -14.46 -33.07 3.69
C TYR A 77 -15.61 -34.05 3.90
N ASN A 78 -16.80 -33.73 3.39
CA ASN A 78 -17.95 -34.63 3.39
C ASN A 78 -17.83 -35.82 2.43
N ASP A 79 -16.73 -35.94 1.68
CA ASP A 79 -16.36 -37.15 0.90
C ASP A 79 -17.49 -37.63 -0.03
N TYR A 80 -18.12 -36.70 -0.75
CA TYR A 80 -19.23 -37.04 -1.62
C TYR A 80 -18.78 -37.87 -2.82
N PRO A 81 -19.44 -39.00 -3.13
CA PRO A 81 -19.16 -39.75 -4.34
C PRO A 81 -19.53 -38.92 -5.57
N VAL A 82 -18.61 -38.88 -6.54
CA VAL A 82 -18.84 -38.22 -7.83
C VAL A 82 -19.27 -39.25 -8.85
N THR A 83 -20.52 -39.16 -9.28
CA THR A 83 -21.13 -40.10 -10.23
C THR A 83 -21.59 -39.36 -11.48
N THR A 84 -21.57 -40.04 -12.61
CA THR A 84 -21.97 -39.42 -13.89
C THR A 84 -22.90 -40.32 -14.67
N GLN A 85 -23.92 -39.72 -15.29
CA GLN A 85 -24.93 -40.42 -16.06
C GLN A 85 -25.18 -39.68 -17.37
N VAL A 86 -25.46 -40.41 -18.45
CA VAL A 86 -25.90 -39.82 -19.73
C VAL A 86 -27.40 -40.06 -19.84
N LEU A 87 -28.16 -38.98 -19.97
CA LEU A 87 -29.62 -39.00 -19.93
C LEU A 87 -30.20 -38.15 -21.06
N PRO A 88 -31.44 -38.44 -21.51
CA PRO A 88 -32.21 -37.51 -22.32
C PRO A 88 -32.33 -36.15 -21.62
N LEU A 89 -32.24 -35.05 -22.40
CA LEU A 89 -32.27 -33.68 -21.86
C LEU A 89 -33.45 -33.42 -20.92
N GLU A 90 -34.65 -33.88 -21.31
CA GLU A 90 -35.87 -33.67 -20.52
C GLU A 90 -35.89 -34.46 -19.20
N GLU A 91 -35.28 -35.65 -19.16
CA GLU A 91 -35.12 -36.41 -17.91
C GLU A 91 -34.09 -35.74 -17.00
N ALA A 92 -33.00 -35.27 -17.57
CA ALA A 92 -31.94 -34.58 -16.85
C ALA A 92 -32.44 -33.28 -16.19
N LYS A 93 -33.30 -32.51 -16.88
CA LYS A 93 -33.98 -31.32 -16.33
C LYS A 93 -34.92 -31.69 -15.16
N LYS A 94 -35.66 -32.80 -15.25
CA LYS A 94 -36.57 -33.25 -14.17
C LYS A 94 -35.83 -33.62 -12.89
N LEU A 95 -34.57 -34.02 -12.97
CA LEU A 95 -33.74 -34.29 -11.80
C LEU A 95 -33.26 -33.01 -11.08
N GLY A 96 -33.56 -31.83 -11.62
CA GLY A 96 -33.11 -30.55 -11.05
C GLY A 96 -31.64 -30.24 -11.34
N ALA A 97 -31.05 -30.89 -12.35
CA ALA A 97 -29.68 -30.61 -12.75
C ALA A 97 -29.57 -29.16 -13.25
N THR A 98 -28.60 -28.42 -12.72
CA THR A 98 -28.36 -27.05 -13.16
C THR A 98 -27.71 -27.08 -14.55
N ALA A 99 -28.38 -26.45 -15.50
CA ALA A 99 -27.84 -26.19 -16.83
C ALA A 99 -27.01 -24.89 -16.83
N LEU A 100 -25.99 -24.82 -17.69
CA LEU A 100 -25.27 -23.58 -17.92
C LEU A 100 -26.17 -22.61 -18.69
N PHE A 101 -26.20 -21.36 -18.23
CA PHE A 101 -27.03 -20.34 -18.84
C PHE A 101 -26.53 -20.01 -20.25
N GLY A 102 -27.42 -20.08 -21.26
CA GLY A 102 -27.11 -19.72 -22.64
C GLY A 102 -26.51 -20.82 -23.52
N GLU A 103 -26.25 -22.01 -22.97
CA GLU A 103 -25.74 -23.15 -23.74
C GLU A 103 -26.83 -23.91 -24.49
N LYS A 104 -26.49 -24.44 -25.68
CA LYS A 104 -27.37 -25.33 -26.46
C LYS A 104 -26.96 -26.77 -26.23
N TYR A 105 -27.89 -27.57 -25.72
CA TYR A 105 -27.69 -28.99 -25.45
C TYR A 105 -28.32 -29.86 -26.54
N GLY A 106 -27.66 -30.98 -26.84
CA GLY A 106 -28.23 -32.03 -27.71
C GLY A 106 -29.25 -32.89 -26.98
N ASP A 107 -29.75 -33.92 -27.67
CA ASP A 107 -30.80 -34.81 -27.14
C ASP A 107 -30.36 -35.60 -25.90
N LEU A 108 -29.06 -35.94 -25.83
CA LEU A 108 -28.43 -36.59 -24.69
C LEU A 108 -27.45 -35.63 -24.02
N VAL A 109 -27.52 -35.56 -22.69
CA VAL A 109 -26.62 -34.76 -21.85
C VAL A 109 -25.95 -35.62 -20.80
N ARG A 110 -24.70 -35.28 -20.48
CA ARG A 110 -24.00 -35.88 -19.35
C ARG A 110 -24.22 -35.04 -18.10
N VAL A 111 -24.76 -35.69 -17.07
CA VAL A 111 -24.97 -35.11 -15.75
C VAL A 111 -23.88 -35.60 -14.81
N VAL A 112 -23.32 -34.69 -14.02
CA VAL A 112 -22.37 -34.97 -12.95
C VAL A 112 -23.04 -34.66 -11.63
N LYS A 113 -23.04 -35.64 -10.72
CA LYS A 113 -23.60 -35.55 -9.37
C LYS A 113 -22.47 -35.71 -8.35
N MET A 114 -22.36 -34.78 -7.40
CA MET A 114 -21.43 -34.84 -6.27
C MET A 114 -22.24 -34.95 -4.98
N GLY A 115 -22.58 -36.18 -4.60
CA GLY A 115 -23.54 -36.43 -3.52
C GLY A 115 -24.84 -35.63 -3.74
N ASP A 116 -25.48 -35.20 -2.66
CA ASP A 116 -26.66 -34.33 -2.74
C ASP A 116 -26.30 -32.84 -2.78
N PHE A 117 -25.01 -32.51 -2.89
CA PHE A 117 -24.51 -31.14 -2.85
C PHE A 117 -24.64 -30.44 -4.21
N SER A 118 -24.14 -31.07 -5.28
CA SER A 118 -24.18 -30.50 -6.63
C SER A 118 -24.66 -31.53 -7.67
N LEU A 119 -25.44 -31.05 -8.63
CA LEU A 119 -25.98 -31.81 -9.76
C LEU A 119 -26.02 -30.90 -11.00
N GLU A 120 -25.17 -31.14 -11.98
CA GLU A 120 -24.91 -30.20 -13.08
C GLU A 120 -24.66 -30.90 -14.42
N PHE A 121 -24.98 -30.22 -15.52
CA PHE A 121 -24.58 -30.68 -16.86
C PHE A 121 -23.10 -30.41 -17.09
N CYS A 122 -22.30 -31.46 -17.28
CA CYS A 122 -20.88 -31.31 -17.55
C CYS A 122 -20.30 -32.49 -18.33
N GLY A 123 -19.60 -32.17 -19.42
CA GLY A 123 -18.90 -33.14 -20.27
C GLY A 123 -17.45 -33.40 -19.84
N GLY A 124 -16.96 -32.73 -18.80
CA GLY A 124 -15.57 -32.79 -18.39
C GLY A 124 -15.19 -33.99 -17.51
N THR A 125 -13.90 -34.06 -17.23
CA THR A 125 -13.32 -35.05 -16.31
C THR A 125 -13.40 -34.54 -14.88
N HIS A 126 -13.71 -35.45 -13.95
CA HIS A 126 -13.87 -35.15 -12.53
C HIS A 126 -13.18 -36.20 -11.70
N VAL A 127 -12.80 -35.81 -10.48
CA VAL A 127 -12.38 -36.78 -9.46
C VAL A 127 -13.52 -37.74 -9.14
N LYS A 128 -13.21 -38.93 -8.60
CA LYS A 128 -14.21 -39.94 -8.21
C LYS A 128 -14.93 -39.63 -6.89
N ASN A 129 -14.32 -38.82 -6.05
CA ASN A 129 -14.85 -38.40 -4.76
C ASN A 129 -14.38 -36.95 -4.49
N THR A 130 -15.23 -36.11 -3.89
CA THR A 130 -14.87 -34.71 -3.57
C THR A 130 -13.64 -34.61 -2.65
N SER A 131 -13.39 -35.57 -1.77
CA SER A 131 -12.20 -35.59 -0.92
C SER A 131 -10.88 -35.61 -1.71
N ALA A 132 -10.89 -36.17 -2.93
CA ALA A 132 -9.73 -36.22 -3.79
C ALA A 132 -9.32 -34.84 -4.36
N VAL A 133 -10.17 -33.81 -4.22
CA VAL A 133 -9.82 -32.41 -4.49
C VAL A 133 -8.67 -31.96 -3.58
N GLY A 134 -8.62 -32.44 -2.34
CA GLY A 134 -7.70 -31.93 -1.32
C GLY A 134 -8.17 -30.57 -0.82
N MET A 135 -7.27 -29.62 -0.56
CA MET A 135 -7.68 -28.28 -0.11
C MET A 135 -8.17 -27.42 -1.28
N PHE A 136 -9.11 -26.52 -1.04
CA PHE A 136 -9.52 -25.46 -1.96
C PHE A 136 -9.17 -24.09 -1.38
N LYS A 137 -8.56 -23.23 -2.21
CA LYS A 137 -8.18 -21.87 -1.81
C LYS A 137 -8.54 -20.85 -2.89
N ILE A 138 -9.32 -19.85 -2.52
CA ILE A 138 -9.53 -18.64 -3.32
C ILE A 138 -8.27 -17.78 -3.23
N LEU A 139 -7.68 -17.48 -4.39
CA LEU A 139 -6.53 -16.58 -4.49
C LEU A 139 -6.99 -15.13 -4.40
N HIS A 140 -7.98 -14.77 -5.22
CA HIS A 140 -8.57 -13.45 -5.22
C HIS A 140 -9.89 -13.46 -5.98
N GLU A 141 -10.58 -12.34 -5.85
CA GLU A 141 -11.81 -12.06 -6.54
C GLU A 141 -11.66 -10.69 -7.24
N SER A 142 -12.20 -10.54 -8.46
CA SER A 142 -12.18 -9.26 -9.20
C SER A 142 -13.39 -9.05 -10.12
N ALA A 143 -13.71 -7.79 -10.44
CA ALA A 143 -14.69 -7.44 -11.47
C ALA A 143 -14.06 -7.54 -12.87
N VAL A 144 -14.74 -8.19 -13.81
CA VAL A 144 -14.24 -8.40 -15.19
C VAL A 144 -15.10 -7.74 -16.26
N ALA A 145 -16.37 -7.49 -15.96
CA ALA A 145 -17.29 -6.71 -16.77
C ALA A 145 -18.41 -6.15 -15.88
N ALA A 146 -19.26 -5.27 -16.42
CA ALA A 146 -20.43 -4.77 -15.69
C ALA A 146 -21.33 -5.94 -15.27
N GLY A 147 -21.54 -6.10 -13.95
CA GLY A 147 -22.34 -7.17 -13.38
C GLY A 147 -21.70 -8.56 -13.42
N VAL A 148 -20.41 -8.69 -13.75
CA VAL A 148 -19.69 -9.98 -13.78
C VAL A 148 -18.45 -9.94 -12.90
N ARG A 149 -18.34 -10.93 -12.03
CA ARG A 149 -17.30 -11.14 -11.04
C ARG A 149 -16.53 -12.41 -11.35
N ARG A 150 -15.28 -12.49 -10.92
CA ARG A 150 -14.38 -13.61 -11.17
C ARG A 150 -13.75 -14.06 -9.86
N ILE A 151 -13.82 -15.36 -9.60
CA ILE A 151 -12.98 -16.02 -8.60
C ILE A 151 -11.86 -16.77 -9.32
N GLU A 152 -10.63 -16.55 -8.88
CA GLU A 152 -9.49 -17.40 -9.19
C GLU A 152 -9.13 -18.22 -7.96
N ALA A 153 -8.98 -19.53 -8.14
CA ALA A 153 -8.73 -20.45 -7.04
C ALA A 153 -7.81 -21.60 -7.47
N VAL A 154 -7.24 -22.27 -6.47
CA VAL A 154 -6.35 -23.42 -6.63
C VAL A 154 -6.81 -24.55 -5.73
N THR A 155 -6.43 -25.78 -6.09
CA THR A 155 -6.75 -26.98 -5.30
C THR A 155 -5.51 -27.78 -4.95
N GLY A 156 -5.63 -28.70 -4.00
CA GLY A 156 -4.62 -29.71 -3.66
C GLY A 156 -3.24 -29.11 -3.39
N ALA A 157 -2.26 -29.49 -4.20
CA ALA A 157 -0.88 -29.01 -4.07
C ALA A 157 -0.74 -27.50 -4.30
N GLY A 158 -1.55 -26.91 -5.20
CA GLY A 158 -1.55 -25.46 -5.43
C GLY A 158 -2.04 -24.69 -4.21
N ALA A 159 -3.13 -25.15 -3.59
CA ALA A 159 -3.63 -24.58 -2.33
C ALA A 159 -2.61 -24.71 -1.20
N ARG A 160 -1.96 -25.89 -1.08
CA ARG A 160 -0.89 -26.10 -0.10
C ARG A 160 0.28 -25.13 -0.30
N ALA A 161 0.71 -24.90 -1.54
CA ALA A 161 1.82 -23.99 -1.83
C ALA A 161 1.50 -22.55 -1.40
N VAL A 162 0.25 -22.11 -1.57
CA VAL A 162 -0.20 -20.78 -1.10
C VAL A 162 -0.06 -20.68 0.43
N TYR A 163 -0.62 -21.65 1.17
CA TYR A 163 -0.55 -21.63 2.64
C TYR A 163 0.89 -21.71 3.16
N THR A 164 1.74 -22.54 2.56
CA THR A 164 3.15 -22.61 2.94
C THR A 164 3.88 -21.29 2.67
N GLY A 165 3.55 -20.58 1.57
CA GLY A 165 4.09 -19.25 1.30
C GLY A 165 3.65 -18.21 2.34
N GLU A 166 2.36 -18.19 2.68
CA GLU A 166 1.81 -17.30 3.72
C GLU A 166 2.41 -17.59 5.11
N GLU A 167 2.56 -18.87 5.45
CA GLU A 167 3.21 -19.31 6.69
C GLU A 167 4.67 -18.85 6.75
N SER A 168 5.44 -19.01 5.67
CA SER A 168 6.84 -18.56 5.62
C SER A 168 6.97 -17.06 5.90
N ILE A 169 6.10 -16.24 5.31
CA ILE A 169 6.10 -14.79 5.57
C ILE A 169 5.80 -14.51 7.04
N LEU A 170 4.84 -15.22 7.63
CA LEU A 170 4.50 -15.06 9.05
C LEU A 170 5.66 -15.50 9.96
N THR A 171 6.36 -16.57 9.60
CA THR A 171 7.59 -17.03 10.28
C THR A 171 8.66 -15.93 10.26
N ASP A 172 8.97 -15.38 9.08
CA ASP A 172 10.02 -14.36 8.93
C ASP A 172 9.71 -13.12 9.78
N VAL A 173 8.45 -12.68 9.79
CA VAL A 173 8.02 -11.55 10.63
C VAL A 173 8.11 -11.91 12.11
N ALA A 174 7.69 -13.12 12.50
CA ALA A 174 7.78 -13.57 13.88
C ALA A 174 9.22 -13.62 14.39
N GLU A 175 10.16 -14.10 13.56
CA GLU A 175 11.59 -14.13 13.85
C GLU A 175 12.18 -12.72 13.97
N LEU A 176 11.85 -11.81 13.04
CA LEU A 176 12.30 -10.42 13.06
C LEU A 176 11.90 -9.72 14.37
N PHE A 177 10.70 -9.99 14.85
CA PHE A 177 10.17 -9.41 16.09
C PHE A 177 10.47 -10.26 17.34
N LYS A 178 11.14 -11.41 17.19
CA LYS A 178 11.39 -12.39 18.27
C LYS A 178 10.10 -12.68 19.05
N ALA A 179 9.03 -13.00 18.33
CA ALA A 179 7.68 -13.20 18.86
C ALA A 179 7.10 -14.53 18.37
N ASN A 180 6.08 -15.02 19.07
CA ASN A 180 5.23 -16.10 18.55
C ASN A 180 4.13 -15.51 17.66
N TYR A 181 3.54 -16.31 16.77
CA TYR A 181 2.54 -15.84 15.78
C TYR A 181 1.37 -15.09 16.42
N SER A 182 0.90 -15.56 17.58
CA SER A 182 -0.20 -14.93 18.31
C SER A 182 0.10 -13.53 18.85
N ASP A 183 1.39 -13.15 18.94
CA ASP A 183 1.84 -11.88 19.52
C ASP A 183 2.48 -10.93 18.49
N VAL A 184 2.73 -11.40 17.27
CA VAL A 184 3.35 -10.60 16.19
C VAL A 184 2.59 -9.29 15.98
N VAL A 185 1.27 -9.34 15.91
CA VAL A 185 0.42 -8.15 15.67
C VAL A 185 0.57 -7.12 16.80
N ASN A 186 0.65 -7.57 18.06
CA ASN A 186 0.86 -6.68 19.20
C ASN A 186 2.24 -6.04 19.15
N LYS A 187 3.30 -6.81 18.86
CA LYS A 187 4.66 -6.27 18.75
C LYS A 187 4.80 -5.25 17.63
N VAL A 188 4.21 -5.51 16.46
CA VAL A 188 4.19 -4.56 15.34
C VAL A 188 3.44 -3.28 15.73
N SER A 189 2.30 -3.40 16.40
CA SER A 189 1.50 -2.24 16.85
C SER A 189 2.24 -1.40 17.89
N ASN A 190 2.94 -2.06 18.82
CA ASN A 190 3.76 -1.40 19.84
C ASN A 190 4.94 -0.68 19.20
N LEU A 191 5.66 -1.31 18.26
CA LEU A 191 6.75 -0.67 17.52
C LEU A 191 6.26 0.56 16.75
N TYR A 192 5.11 0.46 16.07
CA TYR A 192 4.54 1.59 15.35
C TYR A 192 4.16 2.76 16.27
N THR A 193 3.66 2.46 17.47
CA THR A 193 3.36 3.47 18.50
C THR A 193 4.63 4.14 19.01
N GLN A 194 5.67 3.34 19.32
CA GLN A 194 6.98 3.86 19.75
C GLN A 194 7.63 4.72 18.67
N TYR A 195 7.56 4.29 17.40
CA TYR A 195 8.04 5.06 16.25
C TYR A 195 7.38 6.44 16.18
N LYS A 196 6.05 6.51 16.30
CA LYS A 196 5.33 7.79 16.33
C LYS A 196 5.74 8.69 17.50
N SER A 197 5.98 8.10 18.67
CA SER A 197 6.43 8.84 19.85
C SER A 197 7.84 9.41 19.63
N ALA A 198 8.78 8.58 19.17
CA ALA A 198 10.15 8.97 18.89
C ALA A 198 10.23 10.10 17.84
N VAL A 199 9.40 10.03 16.79
CA VAL A 199 9.30 11.10 15.79
C VAL A 199 8.82 12.42 16.41
N ARG A 200 7.84 12.39 17.31
CA ARG A 200 7.35 13.59 18.00
C ARG A 200 8.39 14.19 18.94
N GLU A 201 9.08 13.33 19.70
CA GLU A 201 10.15 13.72 20.62
C GLU A 201 11.34 14.33 19.85
N LEU A 202 11.73 13.74 18.72
CA LEU A 202 12.75 14.29 17.84
C LEU A 202 12.40 15.72 17.39
N GLU A 203 11.16 15.93 16.95
CA GLU A 203 10.71 17.26 16.54
C GLU A 203 10.62 18.25 17.71
N GLN A 204 10.34 17.78 18.93
CA GLN A 204 10.38 18.61 20.13
C GLN A 204 11.81 19.01 20.48
N LEU A 205 12.75 18.05 20.54
CA LEU A 205 14.16 18.31 20.83
C LEU A 205 14.79 19.26 19.81
N LYS A 206 14.42 19.14 18.52
CA LYS A 206 14.84 20.10 17.49
C LYS A 206 14.37 21.52 17.78
N ARG A 207 13.12 21.70 18.26
CA ARG A 207 12.60 23.01 18.65
C ARG A 207 13.29 23.56 19.90
N GLU A 208 13.52 22.72 20.91
CA GLU A 208 14.19 23.12 22.15
C GLU A 208 15.64 23.55 21.90
N ASN A 209 16.39 22.81 21.07
CA ASN A 209 17.74 23.20 20.67
C ASN A 209 17.75 24.53 19.90
N ALA A 210 16.79 24.74 18.99
CA ALA A 210 16.68 26.01 18.28
C ALA A 210 16.43 27.20 19.22
N VAL A 211 15.70 27.01 20.33
CA VAL A 211 15.48 28.06 21.35
C VAL A 211 16.73 28.32 22.19
N ALA A 212 17.49 27.29 22.57
CA ALA A 212 18.75 27.46 23.29
C ALA A 212 19.77 28.27 22.48
N ASP A 213 19.80 28.09 21.15
CA ASP A 213 20.64 28.87 20.24
C ASP A 213 20.22 30.35 20.17
N LEU A 214 18.95 30.70 20.41
CA LEU A 214 18.46 32.08 20.37
C LEU A 214 19.14 32.99 21.39
N ASP A 215 19.21 32.54 22.65
CA ASP A 215 19.73 33.37 23.74
C ASP A 215 21.25 33.53 23.61
N ALA A 216 21.95 32.48 23.15
CA ALA A 216 23.36 32.55 22.81
C ALA A 216 23.63 33.54 21.66
N LEU A 217 22.81 33.51 20.59
CA LEU A 217 22.93 34.43 19.46
C LEU A 217 22.65 35.89 19.84
N LEU A 218 21.69 36.14 20.73
CA LEU A 218 21.41 37.49 21.22
C LEU A 218 22.49 38.05 22.13
N ALA A 219 23.17 37.18 22.89
CA ALA A 219 24.33 37.54 23.70
C ALA A 219 25.57 37.82 22.84
N ALA A 220 25.72 37.13 21.72
CA ALA A 220 26.81 37.32 20.75
C ALA A 220 26.56 38.45 19.73
N ALA A 221 25.44 39.18 19.86
CA ALA A 221 25.07 40.22 18.93
C ALA A 221 26.02 41.42 18.96
N GLU A 222 26.34 41.97 17.79
CA GLU A 222 27.24 43.11 17.64
C GLU A 222 26.47 44.40 17.37
N GLU A 223 26.97 45.54 17.80
CA GLU A 223 26.36 46.84 17.51
C GLU A 223 27.12 47.55 16.39
N ILE A 224 26.43 47.88 15.29
CA ILE A 224 26.99 48.57 14.12
C ILE A 224 26.11 49.79 13.82
N ASN A 225 26.67 51.00 13.88
CA ASN A 225 25.94 52.26 13.66
C ASN A 225 24.66 52.39 14.51
N GLY A 226 24.67 51.88 15.74
CA GLY A 226 23.51 51.89 16.63
C GLY A 226 22.38 50.96 16.22
N VAL A 227 22.68 49.90 15.46
CA VAL A 227 21.79 48.79 15.12
C VAL A 227 22.43 47.50 15.65
N LYS A 228 21.67 46.72 16.43
CA LYS A 228 22.10 45.42 16.93
C LYS A 228 22.00 44.37 15.82
N VAL A 229 23.09 43.65 15.54
CA VAL A 229 23.23 42.72 14.43
C VAL A 229 23.42 41.31 14.98
N VAL A 230 22.51 40.42 14.63
CA VAL A 230 22.59 39.00 14.98
C VAL A 230 22.81 38.19 13.71
N THR A 231 23.89 37.41 13.67
CA THR A 231 24.15 36.46 12.58
C THR A 231 24.24 35.05 13.14
N GLY A 232 23.59 34.09 12.51
CA GLY A 232 23.60 32.69 12.98
C GLY A 232 23.60 31.68 11.84
N ARG A 233 24.39 30.63 12.02
CA ARG A 233 24.36 29.44 11.17
C ARG A 233 23.58 28.33 11.85
N PHE A 234 22.75 27.67 11.08
CA PHE A 234 22.05 26.44 11.46
C PHE A 234 22.31 25.35 10.42
N ASP A 235 22.02 24.11 10.78
CA ASP A 235 21.96 23.00 9.85
C ASP A 235 20.61 22.30 10.01
N ALA A 236 20.07 21.79 8.90
CA ALA A 236 18.80 21.07 8.82
C ALA A 236 17.53 21.84 9.21
N LEU A 237 17.59 23.17 9.37
CA LEU A 237 16.40 24.01 9.53
C LEU A 237 15.85 24.42 8.16
N ASP A 238 14.58 24.13 7.90
CA ASP A 238 13.93 24.51 6.64
C ASP A 238 13.66 26.03 6.57
N PRO A 239 13.28 26.59 5.41
CA PRO A 239 13.05 28.03 5.27
C PRO A 239 11.97 28.60 6.21
N ASN A 240 10.98 27.81 6.62
CA ASN A 240 9.93 28.27 7.53
C ASN A 240 10.45 28.33 8.96
N GLY A 241 11.12 27.28 9.44
CA GLY A 241 11.76 27.26 10.74
C GLY A 241 12.82 28.37 10.89
N LEU A 242 13.62 28.62 9.84
CA LEU A 242 14.62 29.69 9.83
C LEU A 242 13.98 31.08 9.92
N ARG A 243 12.81 31.25 9.30
CA ARG A 243 12.04 32.48 9.36
C ARG A 243 11.45 32.71 10.74
N ASP A 244 10.81 31.70 11.30
CA ASP A 244 10.17 31.81 12.62
C ASP A 244 11.21 32.06 13.72
N LEU A 245 12.42 31.52 13.57
CA LEU A 245 13.56 31.79 14.44
C LEU A 245 14.08 33.24 14.29
N ALA A 246 14.23 33.72 13.06
CA ALA A 246 14.64 35.10 12.81
C ALA A 246 13.62 36.13 13.33
N ASP A 247 12.33 35.81 13.25
CA ASP A 247 11.22 36.61 13.80
C ASP A 247 11.33 36.71 15.32
N SER A 248 11.55 35.57 15.98
CA SER A 248 11.72 35.49 17.44
C SER A 248 12.95 36.26 17.94
N LEU A 249 14.07 36.25 17.20
CA LEU A 249 15.26 37.05 17.51
C LEU A 249 14.99 38.55 17.34
N ARG A 250 14.32 38.94 16.27
CA ARG A 250 13.97 40.34 15.99
C ARG A 250 13.11 40.91 17.11
N ASP A 251 12.11 40.16 17.57
CA ASP A 251 11.16 40.61 18.60
C ASP A 251 11.80 40.80 19.98
N LYS A 252 12.99 40.22 20.22
CA LYS A 252 13.80 40.45 21.42
C LYS A 252 14.76 41.66 21.29
N MET A 253 14.64 42.47 20.23
CA MET A 253 15.51 43.64 19.99
C MET A 253 14.69 44.91 19.73
N ASP A 254 15.14 46.05 20.27
CA ASP A 254 14.51 47.35 20.00
C ASP A 254 14.90 47.89 18.60
N VAL A 255 16.20 47.99 18.34
CA VAL A 255 16.78 48.44 17.07
C VAL A 255 17.77 47.39 16.58
N GLY A 256 17.33 46.50 15.70
CA GLY A 256 18.19 45.40 15.26
C GLY A 256 17.83 44.75 13.94
N VAL A 257 18.77 43.96 13.45
CA VAL A 257 18.67 43.13 12.24
C VAL A 257 19.24 41.75 12.53
N VAL A 258 18.53 40.72 12.07
CA VAL A 258 18.86 39.32 12.18
C VAL A 258 19.14 38.79 10.79
N ILE A 259 20.24 38.07 10.59
CA ILE A 259 20.59 37.37 9.35
C ILE A 259 20.95 35.94 9.70
N LEU A 260 20.07 35.00 9.38
CA LEU A 260 20.29 33.58 9.62
C LEU A 260 20.46 32.82 8.31
N ALA A 261 21.25 31.74 8.35
CA ALA A 261 21.34 30.80 7.25
C ALA A 261 21.35 29.36 7.73
N SER A 262 20.77 28.48 6.92
CA SER A 262 20.69 27.04 7.20
C SER A 262 21.10 26.22 5.98
N SER A 263 21.87 25.15 6.20
CA SER A 263 22.04 24.09 5.21
C SER A 263 20.87 23.13 5.28
N PHE A 264 19.99 23.12 4.27
CA PHE A 264 18.81 22.25 4.23
C PHE A 264 18.62 21.65 2.84
N GLY A 265 18.47 20.32 2.76
CA GLY A 265 18.22 19.61 1.50
C GLY A 265 19.32 19.82 0.45
N GLY A 266 20.59 19.99 0.89
CA GLY A 266 21.73 20.25 0.00
C GLY A 266 21.77 21.67 -0.57
N LYS A 267 21.02 22.62 0.01
CA LYS A 267 20.96 24.02 -0.40
C LYS A 267 21.14 24.95 0.80
N ALA A 268 21.58 26.18 0.54
CA ALA A 268 21.53 27.25 1.53
C ALA A 268 20.13 27.86 1.55
N ALA A 269 19.53 27.98 2.73
CA ALA A 269 18.39 28.86 2.99
C ALA A 269 18.88 30.07 3.79
N ILE A 270 18.46 31.27 3.44
CA ILE A 270 18.90 32.52 4.07
C ILE A 270 17.67 33.34 4.42
N THR A 271 17.60 33.85 5.65
CA THR A 271 16.53 34.76 6.08
C THR A 271 17.12 36.00 6.76
N ALA A 272 16.62 37.18 6.40
CA ALA A 272 16.91 38.40 7.13
C ALA A 272 15.63 39.06 7.64
N MET A 273 15.66 39.56 8.88
CA MET A 273 14.57 40.32 9.49
C MET A 273 15.11 41.53 10.24
N ALA A 274 14.44 42.67 10.11
CA ALA A 274 14.85 43.93 10.75
C ALA A 274 13.67 44.55 11.51
N THR A 275 13.96 45.19 12.64
CA THR A 275 12.96 45.98 13.35
C THR A 275 12.62 47.25 12.57
N LYS A 276 11.41 47.80 12.74
CA LYS A 276 11.00 49.03 12.05
C LYS A 276 11.99 50.21 12.28
N PRO A 277 12.52 50.43 13.49
CA PRO A 277 13.56 51.43 13.70
C PRO A 277 14.86 51.17 12.93
N ALA A 278 15.28 49.91 12.79
CA ALA A 278 16.46 49.57 12.00
C ALA A 278 16.24 49.86 10.50
N VAL A 279 15.05 49.55 9.97
CA VAL A 279 14.67 49.92 8.60
C VAL A 279 14.67 51.44 8.41
N ALA A 280 14.15 52.20 9.38
CA ALA A 280 14.18 53.66 9.34
C ALA A 280 15.61 54.24 9.35
N LYS A 281 16.59 53.50 9.89
CA LYS A 281 18.02 53.83 9.84
C LYS A 281 18.71 53.42 8.52
N GLY A 282 17.98 52.86 7.56
CA GLY A 282 18.48 52.53 6.23
C GLY A 282 18.68 51.03 5.95
N ILE A 283 18.46 50.15 6.93
CA ILE A 283 18.53 48.70 6.72
C ILE A 283 17.45 48.26 5.70
N HIS A 284 17.83 47.41 4.75
CA HIS A 284 16.89 46.79 3.81
C HIS A 284 17.16 45.29 3.64
N CYS A 285 16.35 44.44 4.31
CA CYS A 285 16.50 42.98 4.30
C CYS A 285 16.55 42.39 2.88
N GLY A 286 15.71 42.86 1.96
CA GLY A 286 15.73 42.42 0.55
C GLY A 286 17.09 42.60 -0.15
N ASN A 287 17.81 43.69 0.13
CA ASN A 287 19.12 43.96 -0.46
C ASN A 287 20.20 43.09 0.17
N ILE A 288 20.13 42.91 1.49
CA ILE A 288 21.03 42.05 2.27
C ILE A 288 20.97 40.62 1.75
N VAL A 289 19.78 40.00 1.71
CA VAL A 289 19.65 38.59 1.29
C VAL A 289 20.02 38.38 -0.17
N LYS A 290 19.84 39.39 -1.04
CA LYS A 290 20.22 39.31 -2.46
C LYS A 290 21.73 39.24 -2.62
N LYS A 291 22.49 40.07 -1.89
CA LYS A 291 23.97 40.03 -1.87
C LYS A 291 24.47 38.74 -1.20
N ALA A 292 23.86 38.36 -0.08
CA ALA A 292 24.19 37.13 0.64
C ALA A 292 23.98 35.86 -0.21
N ALA A 293 22.84 35.73 -0.88
CA ALA A 293 22.52 34.57 -1.70
C ALA A 293 23.44 34.43 -2.92
N ALA A 294 23.93 35.54 -3.47
CA ALA A 294 24.90 35.52 -4.57
C ALA A 294 26.20 34.82 -4.16
N ILE A 295 26.67 34.99 -2.91
CA ILE A 295 27.84 34.28 -2.37
C ILE A 295 27.59 32.77 -2.37
N CYS A 296 26.40 32.36 -1.94
CA CYS A 296 25.98 30.96 -1.93
C CYS A 296 25.47 30.45 -3.31
N GLY A 297 25.76 31.15 -4.41
CA GLY A 297 25.42 30.71 -5.77
C GLY A 297 23.91 30.67 -6.05
N GLY A 298 23.14 31.60 -5.49
CA GLY A 298 21.70 31.71 -5.71
C GLY A 298 21.18 33.14 -5.68
N GLY A 299 19.92 33.30 -5.29
CA GLY A 299 19.20 34.56 -5.38
C GLY A 299 17.91 34.56 -4.55
N GLY A 300 17.33 35.74 -4.41
CA GLY A 300 16.11 35.95 -3.65
C GLY A 300 15.84 37.44 -3.44
N GLY A 301 14.97 37.75 -2.50
CA GLY A 301 14.56 39.11 -2.21
C GLY A 301 13.42 39.16 -1.20
N GLY A 302 12.90 40.35 -0.98
CA GLY A 302 11.82 40.56 -0.03
C GLY A 302 11.65 42.03 0.28
N ARG A 303 10.87 42.28 1.33
CA ARG A 303 10.57 43.62 1.81
C ARG A 303 11.76 44.22 2.59
N PRO A 304 11.72 45.52 2.91
CA PRO A 304 12.75 46.15 3.73
C PRO A 304 12.90 45.53 5.12
N ASP A 305 11.80 45.05 5.71
CA ASP A 305 11.72 44.48 7.06
C ASP A 305 11.94 42.97 7.12
N MET A 306 11.68 42.24 6.02
CA MET A 306 11.80 40.79 5.97
C MET A 306 12.10 40.31 4.55
N ALA A 307 13.09 39.42 4.41
CA ALA A 307 13.41 38.79 3.15
C ALA A 307 13.96 37.38 3.32
N GLN A 308 13.76 36.55 2.28
CA GLN A 308 14.29 35.20 2.22
C GLN A 308 14.94 34.95 0.86
N ALA A 309 15.97 34.11 0.87
CA ALA A 309 16.68 33.71 -0.34
C ALA A 309 17.21 32.28 -0.24
N GLY A 310 17.57 31.72 -1.39
CA GLY A 310 18.16 30.39 -1.49
C GLY A 310 19.48 30.41 -2.26
N GLY A 311 20.37 29.46 -1.94
CA GLY A 311 21.66 29.25 -2.59
C GLY A 311 21.90 27.77 -2.91
N LYS A 312 22.67 27.50 -3.95
CA LYS A 312 23.05 26.12 -4.34
C LYS A 312 24.32 25.63 -3.64
N GLN A 313 25.05 26.52 -2.95
CA GLN A 313 26.35 26.26 -2.34
C GLN A 313 26.26 26.43 -0.81
N PRO A 314 25.69 25.45 -0.06
CA PRO A 314 25.60 25.51 1.40
C PRO A 314 26.96 25.56 2.11
N GLU A 315 28.03 25.07 1.48
CA GLU A 315 29.40 25.14 1.98
C GLU A 315 29.92 26.58 2.13
N LYS A 316 29.30 27.56 1.47
CA LYS A 316 29.68 28.98 1.54
C LYS A 316 28.92 29.79 2.59
N ILE A 317 28.09 29.14 3.40
CA ILE A 317 27.28 29.85 4.41
C ILE A 317 28.16 30.63 5.40
N ASP A 318 29.29 30.06 5.85
CA ASP A 318 30.15 30.75 6.82
C ASP A 318 30.83 31.99 6.22
N GLU A 319 31.30 31.88 4.97
CA GLU A 319 31.84 33.01 4.20
C GLU A 319 30.76 34.10 4.03
N MET A 320 29.54 33.68 3.69
CA MET A 320 28.40 34.57 3.49
C MET A 320 28.05 35.30 4.78
N LEU A 321 27.92 34.61 5.92
CA LEU A 321 27.56 35.24 7.20
C LEU A 321 28.62 36.24 7.66
N THR A 322 29.90 35.95 7.41
CA THR A 322 31.00 36.88 7.70
C THR A 322 30.86 38.18 6.89
N LYS A 323 30.57 38.07 5.59
CA LYS A 323 30.39 39.23 4.69
C LYS A 323 29.04 39.92 4.84
N ALA A 324 28.02 39.25 5.37
CA ALA A 324 26.66 39.79 5.44
C ALA A 324 26.58 41.07 6.28
N LYS A 325 27.47 41.24 7.25
CA LYS A 325 27.60 42.45 8.08
C LYS A 325 28.01 43.69 7.27
N GLU A 326 28.72 43.51 6.15
CA GLU A 326 29.15 44.59 5.27
C GLU A 326 28.00 45.12 4.39
N PHE A 327 26.84 44.44 4.36
CA PHE A 327 25.72 44.77 3.47
C PHE A 327 24.62 45.59 4.12
N LEU A 328 24.79 45.98 5.39
CA LEU A 328 23.76 46.59 6.21
C LEU A 328 23.38 48.01 5.76
N PHE A 329 24.32 48.78 5.22
CA PHE A 329 24.15 50.17 4.78
C PHE A 329 24.61 50.36 3.33
#